data_AF-A0A9W5R3D9-F1
#
_entry.id   AF-A0A9W5R3D9-F1
#
_cell.length_a   1.000
_cell.length_b   1.000
_cell.length_c   1.000
_cell.angle_alpha   90.00
_cell.angle_beta   90.00
_cell.angle_gamma   90.00
#
_symmetry.space_group_name_H-M   'P 1'
#
loop_
_entity.id
_entity.type
_entity.pdbx_description
1 polymer ?
#
loop_
_entity_poly.entity_id
_entity_poly.type
_entity_poly.pdbx_seq_one_letter_code
_entity_poly.pdbx_strand_id
1 'polypeptide(L)'
;MEILKVKATSVPNSVAGALAGVIRERGTAEIQAIGAGALNQAVKAVAIARGFVAPSGLDLICIPAFTDIMIDGEERTAIKLIVEPR
;
A
#
# COMPACT_ATOMS: atom_id res chain seq x y z
N MET A 1 -4.66 -11.62 2.36
CA MET A 1 -4.17 -10.23 2.37
C MET A 1 -4.72 -9.54 1.15
N GLU A 2 -5.40 -8.41 1.31
CA GLU A 2 -5.93 -7.66 0.15
C GLU A 2 -4.76 -6.93 -0.54
N ILE A 3 -4.72 -6.99 -1.88
CA ILE A 3 -3.63 -6.38 -2.67
C ILE A 3 -4.11 -5.10 -3.32
N LEU A 4 -3.54 -3.97 -2.91
CA LEU A 4 -3.76 -2.65 -3.50
C LEU A 4 -2.68 -2.35 -4.53
N LYS A 5 -3.05 -2.37 -5.81
CA LYS A 5 -2.15 -2.02 -6.91
C LYS A 5 -2.10 -0.51 -7.10
N VAL A 6 -0.92 0.08 -7.00
CA VAL A 6 -0.71 1.54 -7.11
C VAL A 6 0.03 1.85 -8.41
N LYS A 7 -0.43 2.90 -9.10
CA LYS A 7 0.18 3.44 -10.33
C LYS A 7 0.75 4.83 -10.05
N ALA A 8 1.59 5.34 -10.94
CA ALA A 8 2.13 6.70 -10.83
C ALA A 8 1.02 7.79 -10.81
N THR A 9 -0.12 7.51 -11.44
CA THR A 9 -1.31 8.38 -11.52
C THR A 9 -2.31 8.13 -10.39
N SER A 10 -2.07 7.18 -9.49
CA SER A 10 -2.93 6.95 -8.34
C SER A 10 -2.94 8.17 -7.42
N VAL A 11 -4.12 8.52 -6.92
CA VAL A 11 -4.30 9.62 -5.96
C VAL A 11 -4.01 9.11 -4.54
N PRO A 12 -3.01 9.62 -3.82
CA PRO A 12 -2.61 9.11 -2.50
C PRO A 12 -3.75 9.06 -1.48
N ASN A 13 -4.60 10.09 -1.41
CA ASN A 13 -5.73 10.11 -0.47
C ASN A 13 -6.73 8.98 -0.74
N SER A 14 -7.00 8.66 -2.02
CA SER A 14 -7.90 7.57 -2.39
C SER A 14 -7.32 6.21 -2.00
N VAL A 15 -6.02 5.99 -2.27
CA VAL A 15 -5.31 4.77 -1.86
C VAL A 15 -5.26 4.66 -0.33
N ALA A 16 -5.03 5.76 0.38
CA ALA A 16 -5.02 5.79 1.84
C ALA A 16 -6.38 5.45 2.45
N GLY A 17 -7.48 5.91 1.85
CA GLY A 17 -8.83 5.55 2.26
C GLY A 17 -9.09 4.05 2.12
N ALA A 18 -8.74 3.48 0.96
CA ALA A 18 -8.84 2.04 0.72
C ALA A 18 -7.96 1.25 1.71
N LEU A 19 -6.70 1.66 1.90
CA LEU A 19 -5.79 1.05 2.85
C LEU A 19 -6.36 1.07 4.29
N ALA A 20 -6.84 2.21 4.76
CA ALA A 20 -7.42 2.33 6.10
C ALA A 20 -8.68 1.47 6.27
N GLY A 21 -9.50 1.30 5.22
CA GLY A 21 -10.62 0.37 5.20
C GLY A 21 -10.16 -1.07 5.37
N VAL A 22 -9.22 -1.52 4.53
CA VAL A 22 -8.65 -2.87 4.59
C VAL A 22 -8.02 -3.16 5.95
N ILE A 23 -7.26 -2.22 6.52
CA ILE A 23 -6.65 -2.40 7.84
C ILE A 23 -7.71 -2.62 8.92
N ARG A 24 -8.81 -1.85 8.92
CA ARG A 24 -9.88 -2.02 9.91
C ARG A 24 -10.61 -3.36 9.77
N GLU A 25 -10.77 -3.84 8.55
CA GLU A 25 -11.50 -5.09 8.27
C GLU A 25 -10.65 -6.35 8.45
N ARG A 26 -9.38 -6.30 8.04
CA ARG A 26 -8.52 -7.48 7.87
C ARG A 26 -7.24 -7.44 8.68
N GLY A 27 -6.92 -6.32 9.33
CA GLY A 27 -5.70 -6.15 10.13
C GLY A 27 -4.40 -6.10 9.33
N THR A 28 -4.41 -6.32 8.01
CA THR A 28 -3.21 -6.29 7.18
C THR A 28 -3.55 -6.03 5.71
N ALA A 29 -2.67 -5.32 5.01
CA ALA A 29 -2.83 -4.95 3.60
C ALA A 29 -1.50 -5.01 2.86
N GLU A 30 -1.51 -5.44 1.61
CA GLU A 30 -0.33 -5.38 0.73
C GLU A 30 -0.53 -4.29 -0.31
N ILE A 31 0.43 -3.38 -0.47
CA ILE A 31 0.46 -2.44 -1.59
C ILE A 31 1.54 -2.89 -2.56
N GLN A 32 1.19 -3.09 -3.83
CA GLN A 32 2.14 -3.37 -4.91
C GLN A 32 2.33 -2.16 -5.81
N ALA A 33 3.59 -1.80 -6.06
CA ALA A 33 3.95 -0.67 -6.90
C ALA A 33 5.14 -1.02 -7.82
N ILE A 34 5.06 -0.57 -9.07
CA ILE A 34 6.14 -0.69 -10.05
C ILE A 34 6.57 0.69 -10.53
N GLY A 35 7.87 0.93 -10.46
CA GLY A 35 8.48 2.19 -10.85
C GLY A 35 8.38 3.26 -9.77
N ALA A 36 9.29 4.25 -9.85
CA ALA A 36 9.46 5.28 -8.84
C ALA A 36 8.19 6.11 -8.58
N GLY A 37 7.43 6.43 -9.64
CA GLY A 37 6.19 7.20 -9.52
C GLY A 37 5.14 6.48 -8.69
N ALA A 38 4.88 5.20 -8.97
CA ALA A 38 3.92 4.40 -8.22
C ALA A 38 4.35 4.21 -6.76
N LEU A 39 5.65 3.93 -6.53
CA LEU A 39 6.18 3.77 -5.18
C LEU A 39 6.01 5.04 -4.34
N ASN A 40 6.27 6.21 -4.92
CA ASN A 40 6.07 7.48 -4.24
C ASN A 40 4.59 7.68 -3.85
N GLN A 41 3.63 7.34 -4.72
CA GLN A 41 2.21 7.42 -4.37
C GLN A 41 1.83 6.42 -3.28
N ALA A 42 2.39 5.21 -3.31
CA ALA A 42 2.15 4.18 -2.31
C ALA A 42 2.64 4.63 -0.92
N VAL A 43 3.88 5.14 -0.83
CA VAL A 43 4.45 5.61 0.44
C VAL A 43 3.68 6.82 0.99
N LYS A 44 3.28 7.77 0.14
CA LYS A 44 2.40 8.88 0.54
C LYS A 44 1.07 8.36 1.09
N ALA A 45 0.47 7.37 0.44
CA ALA A 45 -0.78 6.77 0.90
C ALA A 45 -0.63 6.10 2.27
N VAL A 46 0.47 5.39 2.53
CA VAL A 46 0.76 4.81 3.85
C VAL A 46 0.85 5.90 4.91
N ALA A 47 1.56 7.00 4.63
CA ALA A 47 1.68 8.12 5.57
C ALA A 47 0.32 8.78 5.88
N ILE A 48 -0.54 8.95 4.87
CA ILE A 48 -1.90 9.50 5.04
C ILE A 48 -2.79 8.51 5.81
N ALA A 49 -2.72 7.21 5.48
CA ALA A 49 -3.53 6.18 6.13
C ALA A 49 -3.23 6.06 7.63
N ARG A 50 -1.97 6.26 8.05
CA ARG A 50 -1.60 6.38 9.47
C ARG A 50 -2.43 7.46 10.18
N GLY A 51 -2.59 8.62 9.55
CA GLY A 51 -3.46 9.70 10.05
C GLY A 51 -4.94 9.32 10.10
N PHE A 52 -5.42 8.53 9.12
CA PHE A 52 -6.81 8.09 9.09
C PHE A 52 -7.15 7.06 10.18
N VAL A 53 -6.21 6.21 10.58
CA VAL A 53 -6.45 5.18 11.60
C VAL A 53 -6.12 5.63 13.02
N ALA A 54 -5.34 6.71 13.18
CA ALA A 54 -4.95 7.25 14.48
C ALA A 54 -6.13 7.57 15.42
N PRO A 55 -7.27 8.15 14.96
CA PRO A 55 -8.44 8.39 15.83
C PRO A 55 -9.06 7.11 16.40
N SER A 56 -8.78 5.94 15.80
CA SER A 56 -9.21 4.63 16.29
C SER A 56 -8.18 3.98 17.22
N GLY A 57 -7.13 4.70 17.63
CA GLY A 57 -6.07 4.18 18.51
C GLY A 57 -5.07 3.25 17.82
N LEU A 58 -5.05 3.24 16.48
CA LEU A 58 -4.13 2.40 15.70
C LEU A 58 -2.94 3.22 15.19
N ASP A 59 -1.75 2.61 15.19
CA ASP A 59 -0.58 3.07 14.42
C ASP A 59 -0.17 1.95 13.45
N LEU A 60 0.44 2.31 12.32
CA LEU A 60 0.82 1.35 11.28
C LEU A 60 2.33 1.24 11.14
N ILE A 61 2.80 0.03 10.89
CA ILE A 61 4.14 -0.26 10.38
C ILE A 61 4.09 -0.59 8.88
N CYS A 62 5.23 -0.44 8.20
CA CYS A 62 5.39 -0.74 6.78
C CYS A 62 6.65 -1.55 6.58
N ILE A 63 6.51 -2.74 5.99
CA ILE A 63 7.58 -3.70 5.77
C ILE A 63 7.76 -3.84 4.25
N PRO A 64 8.79 -3.20 3.65
CA PRO A 64 9.03 -3.29 2.22
C PRO A 64 9.70 -4.62 1.85
N ALA A 65 9.33 -5.17 0.70
CA ALA A 65 9.96 -6.35 0.10
C ALA A 65 9.88 -6.29 -1.43
N PHE A 66 10.75 -7.05 -2.09
CA PHE A 66 10.60 -7.33 -3.52
C PHE A 66 9.55 -8.42 -3.75
N THR A 67 8.89 -8.35 -4.90
CA THR A 67 8.03 -9.42 -5.39
C THR A 67 8.05 -9.40 -6.90
N ASP A 68 8.01 -10.56 -7.54
CA ASP A 68 7.87 -10.65 -8.97
C ASP A 68 6.39 -10.74 -9.33
N ILE A 69 5.99 -10.02 -10.39
CA ILE A 69 4.61 -10.01 -10.89
C ILE A 69 4.58 -10.12 -12.41
N MET A 70 3.53 -10.75 -12.94
CA MET A 70 3.31 -10.87 -14.37
C MET A 70 2.57 -9.64 -14.92
N ILE A 71 3.15 -8.96 -15.90
CA ILE A 71 2.52 -7.88 -16.66
C ILE A 71 2.74 -8.15 -18.14
N ASP A 72 1.65 -8.18 -18.91
CA ASP A 72 1.69 -8.37 -20.38
C ASP A 72 2.49 -9.62 -20.81
N GLY A 73 2.48 -10.67 -19.98
CA GLY A 73 3.21 -11.91 -20.22
C GLY A 73 4.70 -11.87 -19.83
N GLU A 74 5.20 -10.74 -19.34
CA GLU A 74 6.56 -10.57 -18.83
C GLU A 74 6.58 -10.57 -17.30
N GLU A 75 7.58 -11.23 -16.72
CA GLU A 75 7.87 -11.13 -15.31
C GLU A 75 8.59 -9.81 -15.01
N ARG A 76 8.06 -9.05 -14.05
CA ARG A 76 8.64 -7.78 -13.62
C ARG A 76 8.76 -7.75 -12.11
N THR A 77 9.93 -7.29 -11.65
CA THR A 77 10.16 -7.04 -10.23
C THR A 77 9.42 -5.78 -9.79
N ALA A 78 8.55 -5.94 -8.81
CA ALA A 78 7.82 -4.89 -8.13
C ALA A 78 8.30 -4.74 -6.69
N ILE A 79 7.92 -3.63 -6.06
CA ILE A 79 8.01 -3.48 -4.61
C ILE A 79 6.62 -3.75 -4.03
N LYS A 80 6.57 -4.63 -3.03
CA LYS A 80 5.41 -4.75 -2.14
C LYS A 80 5.69 -4.07 -0.81
N LEU A 81 4.70 -3.37 -0.30
CA LEU A 81 4.69 -2.78 1.03
C LEU A 81 3.63 -3.52 1.85
N ILE A 82 4.08 -4.28 2.84
CA ILE A 82 3.19 -4.96 3.78
C ILE A 82 2.89 -3.96 4.89
N VAL A 83 1.62 -3.66 5.11
CA VAL A 83 1.16 -2.66 6.08
C VAL A 83 0.22 -3.32 7.08
N GLU A 84 0.50 -3.14 8.36
CA GLU A 84 -0.26 -3.72 9.46
C GLU A 84 -0.16 -2.83 10.71
N PRO A 85 -1.10 -2.94 11.68
CA PRO A 85 -0.96 -2.33 12.98
C PRO A 85 0.37 -2.72 13.66
N ARG A 86 0.94 -1.79 14.41
CA ARG A 86 2.12 -2.07 15.25
C ARG A 86 1.81 -3.08 16.36
#